data_AF-A0A4P5VH68-F1
#
_entry.id   AF-A0A4P5VH68-F1
#
_cell.length_a   1.000
_cell.length_b   1.000
_cell.length_c   1.000
_cell.angle_alpha   90.00
_cell.angle_beta   90.00
_cell.angle_gamma   90.00
#
_symmetry.space_group_name_H-M   'P 1'
#
loop_
_entity.id
_entity.type
_entity.pdbx_description
1 polymer ?
#
loop_
_entity_poly.entity_id
_entity_poly.type
_entity_poly.pdbx_seq_one_letter_code
_entity_poly.pdbx_strand_id
1 'polypeptide(L)'
;MSQGNLPAGPYAALLQETWSADGQIRGVRLQRTGHEFSEAPYTGRFDPISLCRVRIQRTFAGTLRQSQAVLDLNGIPRFSIGLLPDVFSISRWFRQPNTACTASLLNGAAVSKQEGANYRQGAWRRNGTVQHERWNNGIVNGIAISSYGETVEEATYRGTIQVAPDCLATINQRDSLDVDWNYRGIVLADGSGYLYLQTDKDDVNVGFIEHLRP
;
A
#
# COMPACT_ATOMS: atom_id res chain seq x y z
N MET A 1 5.13 -0.82 -0.19
CA MET A 1 4.02 -1.21 -1.10
C MET A 1 4.55 -2.10 -2.20
N SER A 2 3.85 -3.18 -2.56
CA SER A 2 4.24 -4.14 -3.62
C SER A 2 3.05 -4.64 -4.44
N GLN A 3 3.27 -4.97 -5.71
CA GLN A 3 2.25 -5.52 -6.64
C GLN A 3 2.82 -6.60 -7.56
N GLY A 4 1.97 -7.51 -8.05
CA GLY A 4 2.32 -8.59 -8.99
C GLY A 4 1.13 -9.47 -9.39
N ASN A 5 1.37 -10.55 -10.14
CA ASN A 5 0.37 -11.55 -10.48
C ASN A 5 0.83 -12.92 -9.98
N LEU A 6 0.02 -13.60 -9.17
CA LEU A 6 0.23 -14.98 -8.74
C LEU A 6 -0.70 -15.92 -9.55
N PRO A 7 -0.44 -17.24 -9.57
CA PRO A 7 -1.37 -18.22 -10.16
C PRO A 7 -2.79 -18.12 -9.59
N ALA A 8 -2.92 -17.75 -8.31
CA ALA A 8 -4.19 -17.56 -7.62
C ALA A 8 -4.89 -16.21 -7.91
N GLY A 9 -4.28 -15.33 -8.72
CA GLY A 9 -4.83 -14.02 -9.08
C GLY A 9 -3.89 -12.85 -8.81
N PRO A 10 -4.38 -11.60 -8.97
CA PRO A 10 -3.61 -10.39 -8.69
C PRO A 10 -3.15 -10.37 -7.23
N TYR A 11 -1.95 -9.86 -7.02
CA TYR A 11 -1.30 -9.76 -5.74
C TYR A 11 -0.95 -8.32 -5.42
N ALA A 12 -1.26 -7.88 -4.21
CA ALA A 12 -0.79 -6.62 -3.68
C ALA A 12 -0.51 -6.71 -2.18
N ALA A 13 0.45 -5.94 -1.69
CA ALA A 13 0.71 -5.88 -0.26
C ALA A 13 1.30 -4.55 0.21
N LEU A 14 1.02 -4.25 1.47
CA LEU A 14 1.67 -3.23 2.26
C LEU A 14 2.40 -3.89 3.43
N LEU A 15 3.60 -3.40 3.72
CA LEU A 15 4.43 -3.86 4.81
C LEU A 15 4.78 -2.64 5.64
N GLN A 16 4.45 -2.69 6.92
CA GLN A 16 4.95 -1.76 7.92
C GLN A 16 5.99 -2.48 8.78
N GLU A 17 7.17 -1.90 8.88
CA GLU A 17 8.33 -2.58 9.48
C GLU A 17 9.11 -1.69 10.43
N THR A 18 9.55 -2.29 11.53
CA THR A 18 10.58 -1.76 12.41
C THR A 18 11.83 -2.61 12.27
N TRP A 19 12.96 -1.95 11.99
CA TRP A 19 14.27 -2.56 11.82
C TRP A 19 15.14 -2.18 13.01
N SER A 20 15.61 -3.18 13.75
CA SER A 20 16.50 -2.97 14.90
C SER A 20 17.96 -3.10 14.51
N ALA A 21 18.85 -2.50 15.32
CA ALA A 21 20.29 -2.47 15.05
C ALA A 21 20.95 -3.85 15.06
N ASP A 22 20.32 -4.84 15.70
CA ASP A 22 20.75 -6.24 15.75
C ASP A 22 20.32 -7.07 14.52
N GLY A 23 19.84 -6.41 13.46
CA GLY A 23 19.47 -7.06 12.21
C GLY A 23 18.07 -7.70 12.23
N GLN A 24 17.26 -7.52 13.28
CA GLN A 24 15.89 -8.05 13.31
C GLN A 24 14.89 -7.11 12.63
N ILE A 25 13.84 -7.72 12.08
CA ILE A 25 12.65 -7.04 11.56
C ILE A 25 11.44 -7.55 12.31
N ARG A 26 10.56 -6.63 12.69
CA ARG A 26 9.20 -6.92 13.13
C ARG A 26 8.25 -6.04 12.35
N GLY A 27 7.10 -6.57 11.97
CA GLY A 27 6.15 -5.80 11.18
C GLY A 27 4.76 -6.42 11.08
N VAL A 28 3.90 -5.69 10.39
CA VAL A 28 2.56 -6.12 9.99
C VAL A 28 2.47 -6.10 8.48
N ARG A 29 1.88 -7.14 7.91
CA ARG A 29 1.65 -7.27 6.47
C ARG A 29 0.16 -7.22 6.20
N LEU A 30 -0.23 -6.31 5.33
CA LEU A 30 -1.54 -6.26 4.70
C LEU A 30 -1.40 -6.86 3.30
N GLN A 31 -2.20 -7.84 2.95
CA GLN A 31 -2.08 -8.55 1.68
C GLN A 31 -3.44 -8.79 1.02
N ARG A 32 -3.46 -8.65 -0.30
CA ARG A 32 -4.50 -9.15 -1.20
C ARG A 32 -3.91 -10.19 -2.15
N THR A 33 -4.59 -11.34 -2.24
CA THR A 33 -4.36 -12.33 -3.30
C THR A 33 -5.71 -12.73 -3.88
N GLY A 34 -5.99 -12.31 -5.11
CA GLY A 34 -7.31 -12.50 -5.71
C GLY A 34 -8.40 -11.96 -4.78
N HIS A 35 -9.30 -12.83 -4.35
CA HIS A 35 -10.44 -12.46 -3.51
C HIS A 35 -10.13 -12.33 -2.01
N GLU A 36 -8.96 -12.76 -1.57
CA GLU A 36 -8.64 -12.89 -0.15
C GLU A 36 -7.83 -11.70 0.36
N PHE A 37 -8.31 -11.10 1.47
CA PHE A 37 -7.56 -10.12 2.26
C PHE A 37 -7.03 -10.78 3.53
N SER A 38 -5.80 -10.43 3.92
CA SER A 38 -5.25 -10.83 5.21
C SER A 38 -4.38 -9.72 5.80
N GLU A 39 -4.39 -9.68 7.13
CA GLU A 39 -3.54 -8.83 7.95
C GLU A 39 -2.88 -9.71 9.01
N ALA A 40 -1.55 -9.74 9.04
CA ALA A 40 -0.82 -10.60 9.96
C ALA A 40 0.50 -9.98 10.41
N PRO A 41 0.89 -10.14 11.69
CA PRO A 41 2.23 -9.82 12.12
C PRO A 41 3.24 -10.80 11.52
N TYR A 42 4.48 -10.37 11.39
CA TYR A 42 5.60 -11.22 10.99
C TYR A 42 6.92 -10.76 11.58
N THR A 43 7.90 -11.65 11.48
CA THR A 43 9.29 -11.39 11.83
C THR A 43 10.18 -11.62 10.63
N GLY A 44 11.38 -11.04 10.71
CA GLY A 44 12.39 -11.19 9.68
C GLY A 44 13.76 -10.78 10.16
N ARG A 45 14.71 -10.81 9.23
CA ARG A 45 16.07 -10.35 9.42
C ARG A 45 16.56 -9.62 8.19
N PHE A 46 17.53 -8.74 8.38
CA PHE A 46 18.26 -8.13 7.29
C PHE A 46 19.76 -8.29 7.48
N ASP A 47 20.46 -8.51 6.37
CA ASP A 47 21.90 -8.64 6.32
C ASP A 47 22.44 -7.67 5.25
N PRO A 48 23.29 -6.70 5.62
CA PRO A 48 23.97 -5.85 4.66
C PRO A 48 24.79 -6.71 3.69
N ILE A 49 24.59 -6.52 2.38
CA ILE A 49 25.44 -7.14 1.36
C ILE A 49 26.57 -6.18 0.96
N SER A 50 26.27 -4.89 0.91
CA SER A 50 27.19 -3.80 0.58
C SER A 50 26.61 -2.47 1.08
N LEU A 51 27.35 -1.36 0.95
CA LEU A 51 26.89 -0.03 1.36
C LEU A 51 25.55 0.41 0.71
N CYS A 52 25.25 -0.06 -0.50
CA CYS A 52 24.03 0.31 -1.24
C CYS A 52 23.00 -0.82 -1.35
N ARG A 53 23.20 -1.96 -0.64
CA ARG A 53 22.35 -3.14 -0.81
C ARG A 53 22.21 -3.98 0.45
N VAL A 54 20.99 -4.41 0.72
CA VAL A 54 20.66 -5.28 1.85
C VAL A 54 19.86 -6.51 1.39
N ARG A 55 20.14 -7.66 1.99
CA ARG A 55 19.30 -8.86 1.89
C ARG A 55 18.26 -8.81 2.99
N ILE A 56 17.03 -9.16 2.67
CA ILE A 56 15.94 -9.19 3.65
C ILE A 56 15.26 -10.56 3.59
N GLN A 57 15.07 -11.16 4.74
CA GLN A 57 14.40 -12.44 4.94
C GLN A 57 13.21 -12.24 5.86
N ARG A 58 12.03 -12.71 5.47
CA ARG A 58 10.79 -12.59 6.27
C ARG A 58 10.07 -13.91 6.33
N THR A 59 9.45 -14.21 7.46
CA THR A 59 8.62 -15.40 7.62
C THR A 59 7.16 -14.99 7.68
N PHE A 60 6.39 -15.33 6.66
CA PHE A 60 4.95 -15.08 6.61
C PHE A 60 4.21 -16.41 6.71
N ALA A 61 3.37 -16.59 7.73
CA ALA A 61 2.63 -17.83 7.95
C ALA A 61 3.52 -19.10 7.81
N GLY A 62 4.71 -19.07 8.41
CA GLY A 62 5.69 -20.17 8.35
C GLY A 62 6.51 -20.27 7.06
N THR A 63 6.21 -19.47 6.04
CA THR A 63 6.95 -19.49 4.76
C THR A 63 8.01 -18.40 4.73
N LEU A 64 9.28 -18.80 4.54
CA LEU A 64 10.40 -17.89 4.35
C LEU A 64 10.33 -17.24 2.96
N ARG A 65 10.40 -15.92 2.91
CA ARG A 65 10.49 -15.10 1.69
C ARG A 65 11.73 -14.26 1.73
N GLN A 66 12.44 -14.21 0.61
CA GLN A 66 13.64 -13.41 0.46
C GLN A 66 13.40 -12.25 -0.50
N SER A 67 14.08 -11.13 -0.23
CA SER A 67 14.13 -9.99 -1.12
C SER A 67 15.49 -9.31 -1.01
N GLN A 68 15.84 -8.50 -2.00
CA GLN A 68 16.97 -7.59 -1.91
C GLN A 68 16.48 -6.17 -2.12
N ALA A 69 17.01 -5.24 -1.33
CA ALA A 69 16.68 -3.83 -1.45
C ALA A 69 17.93 -3.01 -1.79
N VAL A 70 17.72 -2.00 -2.63
CA VAL A 70 18.70 -0.93 -2.87
C VAL A 70 18.49 0.17 -1.84
N LEU A 71 19.59 0.64 -1.27
CA LEU A 71 19.63 1.66 -0.24
C LEU A 71 19.96 3.03 -0.85
N ASP A 72 19.46 4.11 -0.24
CA ASP A 72 19.96 5.46 -0.50
C ASP A 72 21.28 5.73 0.25
N LEU A 73 21.81 6.95 0.11
CA LEU A 73 23.07 7.38 0.74
C LEU A 73 23.04 7.35 2.27
N ASN A 74 21.85 7.29 2.88
CA ASN A 74 21.67 7.19 4.33
C ASN A 74 21.44 5.74 4.78
N GLY A 75 21.58 4.76 3.89
CA GLY A 75 21.34 3.35 4.20
C GLY A 75 19.86 2.98 4.29
N ILE A 76 18.95 3.83 3.78
CA ILE A 76 17.50 3.59 3.85
C ILE A 76 17.04 2.85 2.58
N PRO A 77 16.33 1.71 2.69
CA PRO A 77 15.75 1.03 1.54
C PRO A 77 14.83 1.96 0.72
N ARG A 78 14.98 1.96 -0.62
CA ARG A 78 14.12 2.74 -1.54
C ARG A 78 13.26 1.85 -2.42
N PHE A 79 13.87 0.83 -2.99
CA PHE A 79 13.20 -0.18 -3.80
C PHE A 79 13.71 -1.55 -3.42
N SER A 80 12.84 -2.56 -3.52
CA SER A 80 13.24 -3.95 -3.36
C SER A 80 12.61 -4.83 -4.42
N ILE A 81 13.25 -5.94 -4.70
CA ILE A 81 12.67 -7.02 -5.50
C ILE A 81 12.56 -8.28 -4.65
N GLY A 82 11.36 -8.87 -4.63
CA GLY A 82 11.08 -10.14 -3.99
C GLY A 82 11.49 -11.32 -4.88
N LEU A 83 12.08 -12.34 -4.27
CA LEU A 83 12.39 -13.61 -4.91
C LEU A 83 11.23 -14.57 -4.60
N LEU A 84 10.24 -14.62 -5.48
CA LEU A 84 9.18 -15.64 -5.48
C LEU A 84 9.37 -16.52 -6.72
N PRO A 85 9.07 -17.83 -6.65
CA PRO A 85 8.90 -18.64 -7.85
C PRO A 85 7.84 -17.99 -8.76
N ASP A 86 8.19 -17.84 -10.04
CA ASP A 86 7.30 -17.42 -11.14
C ASP A 86 6.69 -16.00 -11.05
N VAL A 87 7.04 -15.22 -10.03
CA VAL A 87 6.53 -13.85 -9.84
C VAL A 87 7.64 -12.92 -9.39
N PHE A 88 7.82 -11.80 -10.09
CA PHE A 88 8.58 -10.68 -9.55
C PHE A 88 7.63 -9.71 -8.87
N SER A 89 8.00 -9.27 -7.67
CA SER A 89 7.30 -8.24 -6.92
C SER A 89 8.28 -7.13 -6.65
N ILE A 90 8.00 -5.94 -7.19
CA ILE A 90 8.78 -4.73 -6.89
C ILE A 90 8.08 -4.00 -5.74
N SER A 91 8.85 -3.62 -4.73
CA SER A 91 8.34 -2.80 -3.64
C SER A 91 8.97 -1.43 -3.63
N ARG A 92 8.16 -0.39 -3.37
CA ARG A 92 8.62 0.96 -3.00
C ARG A 92 8.58 1.11 -1.49
N TRP A 93 9.62 1.73 -0.97
CA TRP A 93 9.87 1.97 0.45
C TRP A 93 9.73 3.44 0.81
N PHE A 94 9.22 3.68 2.02
CA PHE A 94 9.02 5.00 2.59
C PHE A 94 9.59 4.98 3.99
N ARG A 95 10.43 5.96 4.32
CA ARG A 95 10.97 6.09 5.68
C ARG A 95 9.87 6.63 6.58
N GLN A 96 9.65 5.97 7.71
CA GLN A 96 8.74 6.48 8.74
C GLN A 96 9.55 7.13 9.87
N PRO A 97 9.41 8.45 10.11
CA PRO A 97 9.99 9.06 11.30
C PRO A 97 9.30 8.54 12.57
N ASN A 98 9.98 8.68 13.71
CA ASN A 98 9.42 8.35 15.02
C ASN A 98 8.53 9.49 15.54
N THR A 99 7.46 9.77 14.81
CA THR A 99 6.44 10.77 15.15
C THR A 99 5.07 10.11 15.11
N ALA A 100 4.11 10.65 15.87
CA ALA A 100 2.76 10.12 15.89
C ALA A 100 2.07 10.34 14.52
N CYS A 101 1.41 9.32 14.01
CA CYS A 101 0.53 9.43 12.85
C CYS A 101 -0.84 9.91 13.28
N THR A 102 -1.36 10.96 12.66
CA THR A 102 -2.71 11.46 12.91
C THR A 102 -3.41 11.78 11.60
N ALA A 103 -4.74 11.75 11.60
CA ALA A 103 -5.52 12.16 10.44
C ALA A 103 -5.29 13.63 10.07
N SER A 104 -4.95 14.49 11.04
CA SER A 104 -4.66 15.90 10.79
C SER A 104 -3.37 16.14 10.00
N LEU A 105 -2.42 15.20 9.99
CA LEU A 105 -1.23 15.27 9.13
C LEU A 105 -1.60 15.23 7.64
N LEU A 106 -2.79 14.72 7.30
CA LEU A 106 -3.24 14.61 5.91
C LEU A 106 -4.01 15.84 5.44
N ASN A 107 -4.33 16.81 6.32
CA ASN A 107 -5.13 17.99 5.98
C ASN A 107 -4.56 18.73 4.77
N GLY A 108 -5.41 19.04 3.79
CA GLY A 108 -4.99 19.70 2.55
C GLY A 108 -5.46 18.96 1.31
N ALA A 109 -4.73 19.11 0.21
CA ALA A 109 -5.02 18.43 -1.05
C ALA A 109 -4.02 17.29 -1.26
N ALA A 110 -4.44 16.24 -1.96
CA ALA A 110 -3.59 15.12 -2.31
C ALA A 110 -3.95 14.57 -3.68
N VAL A 111 -2.99 13.91 -4.32
CA VAL A 111 -3.19 13.21 -5.59
C VAL A 111 -2.66 11.79 -5.48
N SER A 112 -3.24 10.89 -6.25
CA SER A 112 -2.77 9.51 -6.29
C SER A 112 -2.76 8.97 -7.70
N LYS A 113 -1.90 7.98 -7.90
CA LYS A 113 -2.02 7.01 -8.98
C LYS A 113 -2.09 5.63 -8.36
N GLN A 114 -3.03 4.86 -8.83
CA GLN A 114 -3.30 3.49 -8.44
C GLN A 114 -3.23 2.58 -9.65
N GLU A 115 -2.72 1.37 -9.43
CA GLU A 115 -2.79 0.27 -10.39
C GLU A 115 -3.32 -0.96 -9.67
N GLY A 116 -4.05 -1.79 -10.40
CA GLY A 116 -4.63 -2.98 -9.81
C GLY A 116 -5.34 -3.86 -10.82
N ALA A 117 -6.32 -4.61 -10.31
CA ALA A 117 -7.22 -5.40 -11.10
C ALA A 117 -8.59 -5.51 -10.44
N ASN A 118 -9.63 -5.62 -11.28
CA ASN A 118 -11.00 -5.90 -10.86
C ASN A 118 -11.48 -7.21 -11.48
N TYR A 119 -12.30 -7.95 -10.75
CA TYR A 119 -12.90 -9.20 -11.18
C TYR A 119 -14.28 -8.92 -11.77
N ARG A 120 -14.43 -9.13 -13.08
CA ARG A 120 -15.72 -8.98 -13.77
C ARG A 120 -15.88 -10.10 -14.78
N GLN A 121 -17.12 -10.62 -14.90
CA GLN A 121 -17.46 -11.66 -15.87
C GLN A 121 -16.57 -12.92 -15.78
N GLY A 122 -16.21 -13.34 -14.56
CA GLY A 122 -15.42 -14.55 -14.34
C GLY A 122 -13.91 -14.41 -14.55
N ALA A 123 -13.40 -13.19 -14.75
CA ALA A 123 -11.98 -12.96 -15.00
C ALA A 123 -11.46 -11.68 -14.32
N TRP A 124 -10.19 -11.72 -13.92
CA TRP A 124 -9.43 -10.54 -13.47
C TRP A 124 -9.00 -9.70 -14.68
N ARG A 125 -9.25 -8.40 -14.63
CA ARG A 125 -8.79 -7.44 -15.63
C ARG A 125 -8.04 -6.32 -14.94
N ARG A 126 -6.95 -5.84 -15.56
CA ARG A 126 -6.20 -4.71 -15.02
C ARG A 126 -7.06 -3.45 -15.06
N ASN A 127 -6.89 -2.63 -14.04
CA ASN A 127 -7.45 -1.29 -13.97
C ASN A 127 -6.37 -0.30 -13.51
N GLY A 128 -6.70 0.98 -13.63
CA GLY A 128 -5.89 2.05 -13.07
C GLY A 128 -6.77 3.23 -12.74
N THR A 129 -6.42 3.92 -11.66
CA THR A 129 -7.19 5.06 -11.18
C THR A 129 -6.23 6.20 -10.85
N VAL A 130 -6.62 7.42 -11.23
CA VAL A 130 -6.00 8.65 -10.73
C VAL A 130 -7.03 9.39 -9.89
N GLN A 131 -6.57 10.00 -8.81
CA GLN A 131 -7.46 10.66 -7.87
C GLN A 131 -6.93 12.03 -7.48
N HIS A 132 -7.86 12.91 -7.15
CA HIS A 132 -7.57 14.15 -6.45
C HIS A 132 -8.50 14.26 -5.24
N GLU A 133 -7.93 14.49 -4.07
CA GLU A 133 -8.63 14.45 -2.80
C GLU A 133 -8.38 15.71 -1.97
N ARG A 134 -9.38 16.07 -1.17
CA ARG A 134 -9.28 17.06 -0.10
C ARG A 134 -9.57 16.41 1.25
N TRP A 135 -8.70 16.73 2.19
CA TRP A 135 -8.66 16.16 3.52
C TRP A 135 -8.91 17.22 4.58
N ASN A 136 -9.75 16.88 5.54
CA ASN A 136 -9.94 17.68 6.74
C ASN A 136 -10.28 16.80 7.93
N ASN A 137 -9.31 16.63 8.83
CA ASN A 137 -9.41 15.89 10.09
C ASN A 137 -10.08 14.52 9.92
N GLY A 138 -9.57 13.73 8.99
CA GLY A 138 -10.07 12.39 8.74
C GLY A 138 -11.29 12.33 7.84
N ILE A 139 -11.82 13.46 7.36
CA ILE A 139 -12.84 13.48 6.32
C ILE A 139 -12.16 13.64 4.97
N VAL A 140 -12.55 12.80 4.01
CA VAL A 140 -12.07 12.87 2.63
C VAL A 140 -13.23 13.20 1.68
N ASN A 141 -12.97 14.08 0.73
CA ASN A 141 -13.81 14.29 -0.44
C ASN A 141 -12.91 14.28 -1.67
N GLY A 142 -13.31 13.61 -2.74
CA GLY A 142 -12.45 13.47 -3.90
C GLY A 142 -13.20 13.17 -5.19
N ILE A 143 -12.40 13.04 -6.23
CA ILE A 143 -12.79 12.57 -7.56
C ILE A 143 -11.81 11.48 -7.98
N ALA A 144 -12.35 10.41 -8.55
CA ALA A 144 -11.60 9.31 -9.14
C ALA A 144 -11.92 9.25 -10.63
N ILE A 145 -10.86 9.10 -11.43
CA ILE A 145 -10.96 8.79 -12.86
C ILE A 145 -10.33 7.42 -13.04
N SER A 146 -11.17 6.42 -13.33
CA SER A 146 -10.81 5.01 -13.40
C SER A 146 -10.87 4.50 -14.83
N SER A 147 -9.84 3.78 -15.26
CA SER A 147 -9.88 2.99 -16.49
C SER A 147 -10.09 1.52 -16.15
N TYR A 148 -11.10 0.92 -16.79
CA TYR A 148 -11.38 -0.52 -16.71
C TYR A 148 -11.04 -1.22 -18.04
N GLY A 149 -10.07 -0.67 -18.78
CA GLY A 149 -9.73 -1.06 -20.15
C GLY A 149 -10.22 0.00 -21.15
N GLU A 150 -11.21 -0.36 -21.97
CA GLU A 150 -11.73 0.51 -23.04
C GLU A 150 -12.64 1.62 -22.55
N THR A 151 -13.04 1.59 -21.27
CA THR A 151 -13.92 2.59 -20.67
C THR A 151 -13.19 3.38 -19.60
N VAL A 152 -13.52 4.67 -19.54
CA VAL A 152 -13.16 5.57 -18.45
C VAL A 152 -14.44 5.88 -17.67
N GLU A 153 -14.37 5.76 -16.36
CA GLU A 153 -15.45 6.08 -15.42
C GLU A 153 -14.95 7.17 -14.47
N GLU A 154 -15.82 8.16 -14.24
CA GLU A 154 -15.56 9.24 -13.30
C GLU A 154 -16.59 9.18 -12.18
N ALA A 155 -16.13 9.28 -10.94
CA ALA A 155 -16.99 9.36 -9.78
C ALA A 155 -16.41 10.32 -8.74
N THR A 156 -17.28 11.17 -8.18
CA THR A 156 -16.96 11.89 -6.95
C THR A 156 -17.23 10.99 -5.76
N TYR A 157 -16.51 11.17 -4.66
CA TYR A 157 -16.72 10.37 -3.47
C TYR A 157 -16.47 11.16 -2.19
N ARG A 158 -17.05 10.65 -1.12
CA ARG A 158 -16.83 11.13 0.24
C ARG A 158 -16.58 9.96 1.16
N GLY A 159 -15.76 10.16 2.18
CA GLY A 159 -15.46 9.12 3.14
C GLY A 159 -14.77 9.62 4.38
N THR A 160 -14.19 8.65 5.09
CA THR A 160 -13.41 8.90 6.29
C THR A 160 -12.15 8.05 6.33
N ILE A 161 -11.11 8.56 6.99
CA ILE A 161 -9.93 7.83 7.42
C ILE A 161 -9.83 7.86 8.95
N GLN A 162 -9.74 6.69 9.55
CA GLN A 162 -9.45 6.52 10.97
C GLN A 162 -8.02 6.01 11.11
N VAL A 163 -7.17 6.79 11.79
CA VAL A 163 -5.74 6.48 11.97
C VAL A 163 -5.52 5.95 13.39
N ALA A 164 -4.97 4.75 13.49
CA ALA A 164 -4.58 4.14 14.74
C ALA A 164 -3.19 4.64 15.21
N PRO A 165 -2.85 4.50 16.50
CA PRO A 165 -1.58 4.96 17.05
C PRO A 165 -0.34 4.34 16.40
N ASP A 166 -0.48 3.15 15.83
CA ASP A 166 0.57 2.44 15.10
C ASP A 166 0.66 2.87 13.62
N CYS A 167 0.00 3.96 13.22
CA CYS A 167 -0.06 4.46 11.85
C CYS A 167 -0.86 3.62 10.86
N LEU A 168 -1.44 2.49 11.28
CA LEU A 168 -2.40 1.78 10.46
C LEU A 168 -3.69 2.59 10.35
N ALA A 169 -4.34 2.48 9.21
CA ALA A 169 -5.59 3.20 8.96
C ALA A 169 -6.66 2.30 8.36
N THR A 170 -7.90 2.65 8.65
CA THR A 170 -9.09 2.17 7.95
C THR A 170 -9.65 3.34 7.16
N ILE A 171 -9.99 3.09 5.89
CA ILE A 171 -10.58 4.08 5.00
C ILE A 171 -11.87 3.49 4.45
N ASN A 172 -12.96 4.24 4.58
CA ASN A 172 -14.26 3.91 4.00
C ASN A 172 -14.74 5.10 3.19
N GLN A 173 -15.11 4.86 1.94
CA GLN A 173 -15.61 5.87 1.01
C GLN A 173 -16.89 5.37 0.35
N ARG A 174 -17.76 6.29 -0.04
CA ARG A 174 -18.90 6.02 -0.92
C ARG A 174 -18.84 7.00 -2.08
N ASP A 175 -18.99 6.49 -3.29
CA ASP A 175 -18.96 7.30 -4.49
C ASP A 175 -20.35 7.74 -4.95
N SER A 176 -20.39 8.59 -5.98
CA SER A 176 -21.61 9.10 -6.60
C SER A 176 -22.36 8.05 -7.44
N LEU A 177 -21.79 6.86 -7.62
CA LEU A 177 -22.41 5.70 -8.27
C LEU A 177 -23.00 4.73 -7.24
N ASP A 178 -23.04 5.13 -5.98
CA ASP A 178 -23.58 4.38 -4.85
C ASP A 178 -22.76 3.13 -4.48
N VAL A 179 -21.48 3.11 -4.85
CA VAL A 179 -20.56 2.03 -4.50
C VAL A 179 -19.78 2.41 -3.23
N ASP A 180 -19.75 1.48 -2.28
CA ASP A 180 -18.90 1.58 -1.09
C ASP A 180 -17.53 0.98 -1.39
N TRP A 181 -16.48 1.71 -1.00
CA TRP A 181 -15.08 1.36 -1.22
C TRP A 181 -14.34 1.27 0.12
N ASN A 182 -13.64 0.16 0.35
CA ASN A 182 -13.04 -0.16 1.64
C ASN A 182 -11.54 -0.42 1.51
N TYR A 183 -10.74 0.22 2.35
CA TYR A 183 -9.28 0.09 2.32
C TYR A 183 -8.67 -0.02 3.71
N ARG A 184 -7.50 -0.65 3.74
CA ARG A 184 -6.53 -0.53 4.83
C ARG A 184 -5.31 0.23 4.36
N GLY A 185 -4.72 1.03 5.23
CA GLY A 185 -3.60 1.87 4.87
C GLY A 185 -2.54 2.03 5.95
N ILE A 186 -1.45 2.69 5.58
CA ILE A 186 -0.35 3.10 6.46
C ILE A 186 -0.15 4.60 6.23
N VAL A 187 -0.47 5.42 7.24
CA VAL A 187 -0.25 6.87 7.21
C VAL A 187 1.22 7.16 7.47
N LEU A 188 1.83 7.98 6.60
CA LEU A 188 3.22 8.35 6.75
C LEU A 188 3.33 9.46 7.78
N ALA A 189 4.09 9.19 8.84
CA ALA A 189 4.23 10.07 10.01
C ALA A 189 4.91 11.41 9.70
N ASP A 190 5.50 11.56 8.51
CA ASP A 190 6.05 12.82 8.01
C ASP A 190 5.00 13.71 7.33
N GLY A 191 3.75 13.26 7.23
CA GLY A 191 2.64 13.94 6.55
C GLY A 191 2.79 13.98 5.02
N SER A 192 3.57 13.07 4.42
CA SER A 192 3.72 13.01 2.95
C SER A 192 2.53 12.33 2.27
N GLY A 193 1.66 11.69 3.05
CA GLY A 193 0.46 11.01 2.57
C GLY A 193 0.27 9.67 3.23
N TYR A 194 -0.31 8.70 2.51
CA TYR A 194 -0.49 7.35 3.01
C TYR A 194 -0.51 6.32 1.87
N LEU A 195 -0.11 5.10 2.22
CA LEU A 195 -0.24 3.94 1.37
C LEU A 195 -1.56 3.26 1.65
N TYR A 196 -2.20 2.68 0.65
CA TYR A 196 -3.47 1.97 0.84
C TYR A 196 -3.58 0.73 -0.02
N LEU A 197 -4.39 -0.21 0.47
CA LEU A 197 -4.70 -1.49 -0.13
C LEU A 197 -6.20 -1.73 0.00
N GLN A 198 -6.84 -1.97 -1.13
CA GLN A 198 -8.28 -2.24 -1.16
C GLN A 198 -8.61 -3.61 -0.57
N THR A 199 -9.71 -3.68 0.19
CA THR A 199 -10.15 -4.89 0.88
C THR A 199 -11.39 -5.53 0.26
N ASP A 200 -12.07 -4.84 -0.64
CA ASP A 200 -13.26 -5.35 -1.33
C ASP A 200 -12.94 -6.60 -2.16
N LYS A 201 -13.83 -7.59 -2.11
CA LYS A 201 -13.56 -8.95 -2.62
C LYS A 201 -13.15 -8.98 -4.10
N ASP A 202 -13.77 -8.17 -4.93
CA ASP A 202 -13.62 -8.24 -6.39
C ASP A 202 -12.68 -7.17 -6.93
N ASP A 203 -11.97 -6.47 -6.06
CA ASP A 203 -11.01 -5.42 -6.43
C ASP A 203 -9.69 -5.61 -5.66
N VAL A 204 -8.59 -5.53 -6.40
CA VAL A 204 -7.23 -5.58 -5.85
C VAL A 204 -6.49 -4.38 -6.36
N ASN A 205 -6.43 -3.37 -5.50
CA ASN A 205 -5.83 -2.08 -5.81
C ASN A 205 -4.87 -1.68 -4.70
N VAL A 206 -3.73 -1.13 -5.11
CA VAL A 206 -2.73 -0.62 -4.18
C VAL A 206 -2.19 0.69 -4.70
N GLY A 207 -2.01 1.65 -3.81
CA GLY A 207 -1.61 2.98 -4.20
C GLY A 207 -0.90 3.75 -3.11
N PHE A 208 -0.34 4.88 -3.54
CA PHE A 208 0.18 5.92 -2.67
C PHE A 208 -0.58 7.20 -2.97
N ILE A 209 -1.28 7.73 -1.97
CA ILE A 209 -1.84 9.08 -2.02
C ILE A 209 -0.77 10.02 -1.51
N GLU A 210 -0.33 10.92 -2.37
CA GLU A 210 0.71 11.91 -2.11
C GLU A 210 0.08 13.26 -1.77
N HIS A 211 0.46 13.79 -0.62
CA HIS A 211 0.04 15.11 -0.19
C HIS A 211 0.66 16.18 -1.09
N LEU A 212 -0.17 17.08 -1.62
CA LEU A 212 0.28 18.24 -2.38
C LEU A 212 0.81 19.29 -1.41
N ARG A 213 2.11 19.25 -1.18
CA ARG A 213 2.80 20.30 -0.42
C ARG A 213 3.00 21.53 -1.31
N PRO A 214 2.85 22.75 -0.75
CA PRO A 214 3.25 23.98 -1.43
C PRO A 214 4.72 23.99 -1.84
#